data_AF-A0A2G8RAE3-F1
#
_entry.id   AF-A0A2G8RAE3-F1
#
_cell.length_a   1.000
_cell.length_b   1.000
_cell.length_c   1.000
_cell.angle_alpha   90.00
_cell.angle_beta   90.00
_cell.angle_gamma   90.00
#
_symmetry.space_group_name_H-M   'P 1'
#
loop_
_entity.id
_entity.type
_entity.pdbx_description
1 polymer ?
#
loop_
_entity_poly.entity_id
_entity_poly.type
_entity_poly.pdbx_seq_one_letter_code
_entity_poly.pdbx_strand_id
1 'polypeptide(L)'
;MKQFLLCGVAALTLAGCAGSGTDISDRQARREAELLGNAQDSGQGGFVPAPAGVMSSNLDNGDPAIAAAESALGGSTFSSAGSNLEPQVATNAAGISQENNFDAVSGERDIAADAAMIARNRAQYQVIQPTALPSRAGASGPNIVAYALNTSNSIGTPLYTRSVFKSETKAARACAGYASPDLAQEAFLAAGGPERDRYSLDPDGDGYACAWDPSPYRAVRRN
;
A
#
# COMPACT_ATOMS: atom_id res chain seq x y z
N MET A 1 -15.64 -77.58 -3.68
CA MET A 1 -16.08 -77.65 -2.28
C MET A 1 -16.69 -76.30 -1.91
N LYS A 2 -17.94 -76.31 -1.40
CA LYS A 2 -18.64 -75.36 -0.49
C LYS A 2 -18.38 -73.84 -0.67
N GLN A 3 -19.40 -73.04 -1.03
CA GLN A 3 -20.39 -72.41 -0.12
C GLN A 3 -19.70 -71.53 0.94
N PHE A 4 -20.06 -70.28 1.26
CA PHE A 4 -21.26 -69.48 1.02
C PHE A 4 -21.05 -68.08 1.67
N LEU A 5 -21.86 -67.11 1.22
CA LEU A 5 -22.46 -65.95 1.92
C LEU A 5 -21.56 -64.92 2.66
N LEU A 6 -21.64 -63.60 2.43
CA LEU A 6 -22.72 -62.57 2.46
C LEU A 6 -22.79 -61.81 3.80
N CYS A 7 -23.31 -60.59 3.70
CA CYS A 7 -23.73 -59.64 4.75
C CYS A 7 -22.60 -58.80 5.36
N GLY A 8 -22.69 -57.47 5.44
CA GLY A 8 -23.74 -56.47 5.24
C GLY A 8 -23.09 -55.14 5.68
N VAL A 9 -23.46 -53.97 5.17
CA VAL A 9 -24.49 -53.05 5.73
C VAL A 9 -24.66 -51.97 4.65
N ALA A 10 -25.77 -51.99 3.91
CA ALA A 10 -27.05 -51.31 4.15
C ALA A 10 -27.00 -49.79 3.88
N ALA A 11 -27.81 -49.40 2.90
CA ALA A 11 -27.95 -48.08 2.32
C ALA A 11 -29.04 -47.23 3.04
N LEU A 12 -28.88 -45.91 2.87
CA LEU A 12 -29.88 -44.85 2.84
C LEU A 12 -30.96 -44.78 3.93
N THR A 13 -30.89 -43.71 4.74
CA THR A 13 -32.06 -42.91 5.12
C THR A 13 -31.72 -41.41 5.10
N LEU A 14 -32.14 -40.72 4.05
CA LEU A 14 -32.15 -39.25 3.99
C LEU A 14 -33.47 -38.78 4.62
N ALA A 15 -33.45 -38.48 5.92
CA ALA A 15 -34.59 -37.90 6.62
C ALA A 15 -34.51 -36.36 6.53
N GLY A 16 -35.43 -35.76 5.78
CA GLY A 16 -35.64 -34.33 5.79
C GLY A 16 -36.21 -33.86 7.13
N CYS A 17 -35.60 -32.85 7.73
CA CYS A 17 -36.25 -32.04 8.75
C CYS A 17 -36.75 -30.75 8.09
N ALA A 18 -38.07 -30.70 7.89
CA ALA A 18 -38.80 -29.46 7.75
C ALA A 18 -38.54 -28.59 9.01
N GLY A 19 -38.00 -27.39 8.83
CA GLY A 19 -37.89 -26.41 9.91
C GLY A 19 -39.28 -25.91 10.30
N SER A 20 -39.87 -26.56 11.30
CA SER A 20 -41.08 -26.11 11.98
C SER A 20 -40.84 -24.75 12.63
N GLY A 21 -41.70 -23.77 12.35
CA GLY A 21 -41.65 -22.38 12.82
C GLY A 21 -41.82 -22.17 14.33
N THR A 22 -41.46 -23.15 15.16
CA THR A 22 -41.44 -23.05 16.63
C THR A 22 -40.15 -22.41 17.15
N ASP A 23 -39.06 -22.46 16.38
CA ASP A 23 -37.76 -21.86 16.74
C ASP A 23 -37.76 -20.32 16.80
N ILE A 24 -38.72 -19.66 16.14
CA ILE A 24 -38.78 -18.19 16.14
C ILE A 24 -39.41 -17.68 17.43
N SER A 25 -40.51 -18.30 17.87
CA SER A 25 -41.22 -17.93 19.09
C SER A 25 -40.35 -18.16 20.34
N ASP A 26 -39.61 -19.27 20.38
CA ASP A 26 -38.68 -19.56 21.49
C ASP A 26 -37.50 -18.57 21.53
N ARG A 27 -36.99 -18.16 20.36
CA ARG A 27 -35.96 -17.11 20.27
C ARG A 27 -36.48 -15.72 20.65
N GLN A 28 -37.75 -15.41 20.39
CA GLN A 28 -38.36 -14.16 20.82
C GLN A 28 -38.53 -14.14 22.36
N ALA A 29 -39.04 -15.23 22.94
CA ALA A 29 -39.21 -15.33 24.39
C ALA A 29 -37.89 -15.23 25.17
N ARG A 30 -36.80 -15.84 24.66
CA ARG A 30 -35.46 -15.70 25.27
C ARG A 30 -34.96 -14.25 25.26
N ARG A 31 -35.16 -13.54 24.15
CA ARG A 31 -34.77 -12.13 24.03
C ARG A 31 -35.52 -11.22 24.98
N GLU A 32 -36.84 -11.42 25.12
CA GLU A 32 -37.65 -10.63 26.05
C GLU A 32 -37.27 -10.89 27.52
N ALA A 33 -36.91 -12.13 27.86
CA ALA A 33 -36.41 -12.47 29.19
C ALA A 33 -35.05 -11.80 29.51
N GLU A 34 -34.14 -11.73 28.54
CA GLU A 34 -32.86 -11.03 28.69
C GLU A 34 -33.04 -9.51 28.87
N LEU A 35 -33.92 -8.89 28.09
CA LEU A 35 -34.24 -7.46 28.20
C LEU A 35 -34.87 -7.09 29.54
N LEU A 36 -35.80 -7.92 30.05
CA LEU A 36 -36.44 -7.69 31.35
C LEU A 36 -35.52 -8.03 32.53
N GLY A 37 -34.67 -9.04 32.40
CA GLY A 37 -33.68 -9.41 33.41
C GLY A 37 -32.61 -8.33 33.61
N ASN A 38 -32.17 -7.67 32.55
CA ASN A 38 -31.15 -6.62 32.61
C ASN A 38 -31.71 -5.25 33.09
N ALA A 39 -33.03 -5.07 33.01
CA ALA A 39 -33.69 -3.85 33.48
C ALA A 39 -33.82 -3.77 35.02
N GLN A 40 -33.74 -4.90 35.72
CA GLN A 40 -34.00 -4.96 37.17
C GLN A 40 -32.73 -4.99 38.04
N ASP A 41 -31.54 -5.10 37.45
CA ASP A 41 -30.24 -4.99 38.14
C ASP A 41 -29.53 -3.64 37.91
N SER A 42 -30.17 -2.69 37.23
CA SER A 42 -29.66 -1.31 37.09
C SER A 42 -30.06 -0.43 38.29
N GLY A 43 -30.00 -1.02 39.48
CA GLY A 43 -30.46 -0.44 40.74
C GLY A 43 -29.34 -0.22 41.75
N GLN A 44 -28.13 0.20 41.33
CA GLN A 44 -27.12 0.82 42.21
C GLN A 44 -25.87 1.28 41.45
N GLY A 45 -25.60 2.59 41.45
CA GLY A 45 -24.24 3.16 41.53
C GLY A 45 -23.33 3.12 40.29
N GLY A 46 -23.22 4.26 39.60
CA GLY A 46 -22.13 4.50 38.64
C GLY A 46 -22.31 5.79 37.84
N PHE A 47 -22.20 6.95 38.48
CA PHE A 47 -22.13 8.23 37.76
C PHE A 47 -20.81 8.29 36.99
N VAL A 48 -20.88 8.24 35.66
CA VAL A 48 -19.76 8.61 34.80
C VAL A 48 -19.66 10.13 34.85
N PRO A 49 -18.55 10.75 35.31
CA PRO A 49 -18.45 12.19 35.31
C PRO A 49 -18.49 12.72 33.87
N ALA A 50 -19.23 13.82 33.67
CA ALA A 50 -19.27 14.53 32.41
C ALA A 50 -17.84 14.95 31.97
N PRO A 51 -17.52 14.96 30.67
CA PRO A 51 -16.23 15.44 30.19
C PRO A 51 -16.02 16.90 30.61
N ALA A 52 -14.76 17.26 30.93
CA ALA A 52 -14.41 18.62 31.31
C ALA A 52 -14.76 19.61 30.19
N GLY A 53 -15.31 20.77 30.57
CA GLY A 53 -15.67 21.83 29.64
C GLY A 53 -14.47 22.33 28.84
N VAL A 54 -14.67 22.54 27.54
CA VAL A 54 -13.66 23.10 26.64
C VAL A 54 -13.37 24.54 27.06
N MET A 55 -12.13 24.82 27.45
CA MET A 55 -11.67 26.19 27.73
C MET A 55 -11.23 26.85 26.42
N SER A 56 -12.07 27.71 25.87
CA SER A 56 -11.65 28.62 24.79
C SER A 56 -10.88 29.79 25.41
N SER A 57 -9.56 29.78 25.30
CA SER A 57 -8.76 30.97 25.58
C SER A 57 -8.81 31.90 24.36
N ASN A 58 -9.24 33.15 24.57
CA ASN A 58 -9.17 34.18 23.53
C ASN A 58 -7.70 34.54 23.30
N LEU A 59 -7.27 34.53 22.03
CA LEU A 59 -5.92 34.89 21.57
C LEU A 59 -5.66 36.40 21.59
N ASP A 60 -6.16 37.12 22.60
CA ASP A 60 -5.85 38.55 22.75
C ASP A 60 -4.53 38.71 23.53
N ASN A 61 -3.45 38.14 22.97
CA ASN A 61 -2.09 38.42 23.40
C ASN A 61 -1.52 39.43 22.41
N GLY A 62 -1.29 40.66 22.86
CA GLY A 62 -0.62 41.73 22.12
C GLY A 62 0.87 41.48 21.90
N ASP A 63 1.22 40.30 21.36
CA ASP A 63 2.57 39.95 20.95
C ASP A 63 2.92 40.73 19.66
N PRO A 64 4.01 41.52 19.64
CA PRO A 64 4.40 42.30 18.47
C PRO A 64 4.68 41.43 17.24
N ALA A 65 4.98 40.14 17.41
CA ALA A 65 5.12 39.20 16.30
C ALA A 65 3.78 38.91 15.60
N ILE A 66 2.67 38.89 16.36
CA ILE A 66 1.32 38.68 15.82
C ILE A 66 0.84 39.95 15.12
N ALA A 67 1.07 41.13 15.70
CA ALA A 67 0.73 42.41 15.07
C ALA A 67 1.50 42.66 13.74
N ALA A 68 2.77 42.21 13.67
CA ALA A 68 3.56 42.28 12.45
C ALA A 68 3.04 41.30 11.37
N ALA A 69 2.57 40.12 11.77
CA ALA A 69 1.95 39.16 10.86
C ALA A 69 0.62 39.69 10.29
N GLU A 70 -0.22 40.32 11.10
CA GLU A 70 -1.50 40.92 10.67
C GLU A 70 -1.33 42.07 9.66
N SER A 71 -0.29 42.89 9.85
CA SER A 71 0.06 43.97 8.91
C SER A 71 0.61 43.43 7.58
N ALA A 72 1.37 42.33 7.62
CA ALA A 72 1.88 41.65 6.41
C ALA A 72 0.79 40.94 5.60
N LEU A 73 -0.33 40.55 6.23
CA LEU A 73 -1.49 39.95 5.58
C LEU A 73 -2.49 40.99 5.02
N GLY A 74 -2.19 42.28 5.12
CA GLY A 74 -2.97 43.34 4.47
C GLY A 74 -4.42 43.45 4.95
N GLY A 75 -4.68 43.25 6.25
CA GLY A 75 -6.01 43.45 6.86
C GLY A 75 -7.09 42.48 6.37
N SER A 76 -6.74 41.50 5.54
CA SER A 76 -7.60 40.38 5.22
C SER A 76 -7.57 39.43 6.40
N THR A 77 -8.52 39.58 7.31
CA THR A 77 -8.99 38.41 8.06
C THR A 77 -9.28 37.35 6.99
N PHE A 78 -8.55 36.25 7.02
CA PHE A 78 -8.99 35.05 6.33
C PHE A 78 -10.27 34.63 7.07
N SER A 79 -11.38 35.25 6.70
CA SER A 79 -12.69 34.75 7.04
C SER A 79 -12.80 33.46 6.28
N SER A 80 -12.55 32.35 6.97
CA SER A 80 -12.99 31.01 6.56
C SER A 80 -14.51 30.89 6.53
N ALA A 81 -15.23 31.99 6.25
CA ALA A 81 -16.65 32.00 5.90
C ALA A 81 -16.96 31.19 4.62
N GLY A 82 -15.95 30.53 4.02
CA GLY A 82 -16.12 29.41 3.11
C GLY A 82 -15.46 28.14 3.65
N SER A 83 -16.32 27.21 4.11
CA SER A 83 -16.15 25.75 4.08
C SER A 83 -15.08 25.07 4.96
N ASN A 84 -15.09 25.33 6.27
CA ASN A 84 -14.86 24.28 7.27
C ASN A 84 -15.78 24.50 8.47
N LEU A 85 -17.07 24.70 8.18
CA LEU A 85 -18.09 24.47 9.19
C LEU A 85 -18.07 22.97 9.48
N GLU A 86 -17.91 22.61 10.76
CA GLU A 86 -18.21 21.27 11.26
C GLU A 86 -19.49 20.77 10.58
N PRO A 87 -19.57 19.53 10.04
CA PRO A 87 -20.80 19.03 9.44
C PRO A 87 -21.97 19.24 10.42
N GLN A 88 -22.90 20.11 10.04
CA GLN A 88 -24.03 20.43 10.91
C GLN A 88 -24.96 19.22 10.91
N VAL A 89 -25.21 18.68 12.11
CA VAL A 89 -26.12 17.55 12.30
C VAL A 89 -27.53 18.03 12.01
N ALA A 90 -28.22 17.40 11.07
CA ALA A 90 -29.61 17.71 10.77
C ALA A 90 -30.47 17.33 11.98
N THR A 91 -30.98 18.29 12.74
CA THR A 91 -31.80 18.02 13.94
C THR A 91 -33.16 18.68 13.83
N ASN A 92 -34.19 18.08 14.45
CA ASN A 92 -35.52 18.70 14.52
C ASN A 92 -35.61 19.74 15.66
N ALA A 93 -36.75 20.42 15.79
CA ALA A 93 -36.98 21.43 16.83
C ALA A 93 -36.84 20.91 18.28
N ALA A 94 -36.82 19.59 18.48
CA ALA A 94 -36.58 18.93 19.77
C ALA A 94 -35.12 18.47 19.96
N GLY A 95 -34.21 18.78 19.03
CA GLY A 95 -32.79 18.39 19.10
C GLY A 95 -32.51 16.92 18.76
N ILE A 96 -33.48 16.20 18.17
CA ILE A 96 -33.31 14.80 17.74
C ILE A 96 -32.74 14.78 16.32
N SER A 97 -31.76 13.92 16.04
CA SER A 97 -31.19 13.75 14.71
C SER A 97 -32.21 13.28 13.67
N GLN A 98 -32.07 13.81 12.46
CA GLN A 98 -32.93 13.61 11.30
C GLN A 98 -32.16 12.96 10.14
N GLU A 99 -30.98 12.39 10.40
CA GLU A 99 -30.11 11.73 9.42
C GLU A 99 -30.78 10.52 8.75
N ASN A 100 -31.81 9.95 9.39
CA ASN A 100 -32.63 8.86 8.85
C ASN A 100 -33.98 9.34 8.26
N ASN A 101 -34.24 10.65 8.22
CA ASN A 101 -35.45 11.23 7.67
C ASN A 101 -35.20 11.69 6.22
N PHE A 102 -35.78 10.96 5.26
CA PHE A 102 -35.60 11.21 3.83
C PHE A 102 -36.06 12.60 3.37
N ASP A 103 -37.07 13.18 4.03
CA ASP A 103 -37.56 14.52 3.70
C ASP A 103 -36.62 15.62 4.21
N ALA A 104 -35.96 15.41 5.35
CA ALA A 104 -34.97 16.34 5.89
C ALA A 104 -33.67 16.30 5.06
N VAL A 105 -33.20 15.10 4.72
CA VAL A 105 -31.94 14.92 3.97
C VAL A 105 -32.04 15.39 2.52
N SER A 106 -33.22 15.27 1.90
CA SER A 106 -33.45 15.76 0.53
C SER A 106 -33.53 17.30 0.42
N GLY A 107 -33.87 18.00 1.50
CA GLY A 107 -33.83 19.47 1.57
C GLY A 107 -32.42 20.05 1.75
N GLU A 108 -31.53 19.30 2.40
CA GLU A 108 -30.15 19.72 2.67
C GLU A 108 -29.23 19.68 1.43
N ARG A 109 -29.55 18.82 0.46
CA ARG A 109 -28.85 18.74 -0.83
C ARG A 109 -29.84 18.57 -1.98
N ASP A 110 -30.01 19.65 -2.75
CA ASP A 110 -30.79 19.63 -3.98
C ASP A 110 -30.15 18.74 -5.05
N ILE A 111 -30.97 17.89 -5.68
CA ILE A 111 -30.57 16.97 -6.75
C ILE A 111 -29.99 17.74 -7.93
N ALA A 112 -30.53 18.93 -8.24
CA ALA A 112 -30.02 19.75 -9.34
C ALA A 112 -28.62 20.32 -9.01
N ALA A 113 -28.37 20.70 -7.75
CA ALA A 113 -27.07 21.15 -7.30
C ALA A 113 -26.01 20.03 -7.36
N ASP A 114 -26.39 18.80 -6.99
CA ASP A 114 -25.51 17.63 -7.08
C ASP A 114 -25.18 17.27 -8.55
N ALA A 115 -26.19 17.28 -9.42
CA ALA A 115 -25.99 17.09 -10.86
C ALA A 115 -25.04 18.15 -11.46
N ALA A 116 -25.16 19.41 -11.05
CA ALA A 116 -24.26 20.49 -11.47
C ALA A 116 -22.83 20.31 -10.93
N MET A 117 -22.65 19.76 -9.72
CA MET A 117 -21.33 19.43 -9.18
C MET A 117 -20.69 18.29 -9.99
N ILE A 118 -21.43 17.22 -10.27
CA ILE A 118 -20.97 16.10 -11.08
C ILE A 118 -20.61 16.58 -12.49
N ALA A 119 -21.43 17.45 -13.09
CA ALA A 119 -21.14 18.02 -14.42
C ALA A 119 -19.84 18.83 -14.43
N ARG A 120 -19.60 19.67 -13.41
CA ARG A 120 -18.34 20.41 -13.24
C ARG A 120 -17.14 19.47 -13.08
N ASN A 121 -17.26 18.46 -12.24
CA ASN A 121 -16.19 17.47 -12.02
C ASN A 121 -15.87 16.70 -13.31
N ARG A 122 -16.90 16.30 -14.06
CA ARG A 122 -16.74 15.64 -15.37
C ARG A 122 -16.10 16.56 -16.41
N ALA A 123 -16.46 17.84 -16.42
CA ALA A 123 -15.87 18.83 -17.34
C ALA A 123 -14.37 19.08 -17.05
N GLN A 124 -13.94 18.88 -15.82
CA GLN A 124 -12.52 19.01 -15.42
C GLN A 124 -11.75 17.70 -15.42
N TYR A 125 -12.42 16.55 -15.54
CA TYR A 125 -11.78 15.25 -15.52
C TYR A 125 -10.97 15.02 -16.80
N GLN A 126 -9.66 14.85 -16.67
CA GLN A 126 -8.77 14.47 -17.76
C GLN A 126 -8.06 13.17 -17.40
N VAL A 127 -8.15 12.18 -18.29
CA VAL A 127 -7.38 10.95 -18.20
C VAL A 127 -6.11 11.12 -19.02
N ILE A 128 -4.95 11.16 -18.35
CA ILE A 128 -3.66 11.13 -19.02
C ILE A 128 -3.33 9.66 -19.30
N GLN A 129 -3.18 9.32 -20.58
CA GLN A 129 -2.78 7.98 -20.95
C GLN A 129 -1.31 7.74 -20.62
N PRO A 130 -0.94 6.58 -20.04
CA PRO A 130 0.45 6.21 -19.87
C PRO A 130 1.17 6.24 -21.21
N THR A 131 2.18 7.11 -21.33
CA THR A 131 3.06 7.14 -22.50
C THR A 131 4.22 6.19 -22.24
N ALA A 132 4.64 5.45 -23.28
CA ALA A 132 5.82 4.60 -23.18
C ALA A 132 7.05 5.42 -22.77
N LEU A 133 7.87 4.86 -21.89
CA LEU A 133 9.13 5.49 -21.52
C LEU A 133 9.99 5.72 -22.77
N PRO A 134 10.65 6.88 -22.91
CA PRO A 134 11.54 7.11 -24.03
C PRO A 134 12.63 6.04 -24.03
N SER A 135 12.91 5.45 -25.21
CA SER A 135 14.08 4.62 -25.37
C SER A 135 15.32 5.51 -25.24
N ARG A 136 16.33 5.03 -24.51
CA ARG A 136 17.60 5.76 -24.40
C ARG A 136 18.20 5.90 -25.81
N ALA A 137 18.29 7.14 -26.31
CA ALA A 137 18.91 7.43 -27.59
C ALA A 137 20.45 7.44 -27.43
N GLY A 138 21.14 6.57 -28.17
CA GLY A 138 22.59 6.46 -28.21
C GLY A 138 23.10 5.07 -27.79
N ALA A 139 24.26 4.69 -28.32
CA ALA A 139 25.04 3.56 -27.83
C ALA A 139 25.62 3.91 -26.46
N SER A 140 24.76 3.97 -25.43
CA SER A 140 25.21 3.79 -24.06
C SER A 140 25.93 2.45 -24.05
N GLY A 141 27.15 2.40 -23.54
CA GLY A 141 27.93 1.17 -23.46
C GLY A 141 27.16 0.01 -22.81
N PRO A 142 27.77 -1.17 -22.75
CA PRO A 142 27.14 -2.34 -22.13
C PRO A 142 26.52 -1.99 -20.76
N ASN A 143 25.27 -2.36 -20.57
CA ASN A 143 24.56 -2.06 -19.33
C ASN A 143 24.86 -3.14 -18.29
N ILE A 144 25.67 -2.81 -17.29
CA ILE A 144 26.06 -3.73 -16.21
C ILE A 144 24.85 -4.18 -15.37
N VAL A 145 23.81 -3.35 -15.23
CA VAL A 145 22.57 -3.70 -14.50
C VAL A 145 21.78 -4.73 -15.30
N ALA A 146 21.63 -4.52 -16.61
CA ALA A 146 20.99 -5.50 -17.49
C ALA A 146 21.75 -6.83 -17.48
N TYR A 147 23.08 -6.78 -17.48
CA TYR A 147 23.94 -7.95 -17.36
C TYR A 147 23.73 -8.68 -16.02
N ALA A 148 23.72 -7.96 -14.89
CA ALA A 148 23.46 -8.52 -13.56
C ALA A 148 22.09 -9.22 -13.50
N LEU A 149 21.08 -8.64 -14.13
CA LEU A 149 19.71 -9.17 -14.13
C LEU A 149 19.55 -10.40 -15.04
N ASN A 150 20.31 -10.48 -16.13
CA ASN A 150 20.25 -11.59 -17.09
C ASN A 150 21.12 -12.79 -16.69
N THR A 151 22.13 -12.57 -15.85
CA THR A 151 22.98 -13.64 -15.30
C THR A 151 22.43 -14.17 -13.98
N SER A 152 22.72 -15.43 -13.67
CA SER A 152 22.26 -16.08 -12.42
C SER A 152 23.37 -16.82 -11.66
N ASN A 153 24.59 -16.85 -12.19
CA ASN A 153 25.71 -17.52 -11.54
C ASN A 153 26.18 -16.76 -10.30
N SER A 154 26.66 -17.52 -9.33
CA SER A 154 27.35 -17.02 -8.14
C SER A 154 28.72 -16.47 -8.49
N ILE A 155 29.19 -15.52 -7.68
CA ILE A 155 30.57 -15.01 -7.74
C ILE A 155 31.55 -16.18 -7.48
N GLY A 156 32.66 -16.19 -8.21
CA GLY A 156 33.71 -17.19 -8.16
C GLY A 156 33.34 -18.54 -8.81
N THR A 157 32.18 -18.64 -9.47
CA THR A 157 31.78 -19.86 -10.17
C THR A 157 32.26 -19.81 -11.61
N PRO A 158 33.28 -20.60 -12.00
CA PRO A 158 33.88 -20.51 -13.32
C PRO A 158 32.91 -21.00 -14.39
N LEU A 159 32.42 -20.07 -15.22
CA LEU A 159 31.57 -20.35 -16.38
C LEU A 159 32.35 -20.30 -17.69
N TYR A 160 33.39 -19.47 -17.75
CA TYR A 160 34.18 -19.21 -18.93
C TYR A 160 35.57 -19.80 -18.75
N THR A 161 35.99 -20.65 -19.68
CA THR A 161 37.31 -21.28 -19.61
C THR A 161 38.41 -20.21 -19.68
N ARG A 162 39.23 -20.13 -18.63
CA ARG A 162 40.43 -19.30 -18.58
C ARG A 162 41.66 -20.19 -18.60
N SER A 163 42.77 -19.65 -19.13
CA SER A 163 44.04 -20.36 -19.09
C SER A 163 44.52 -20.47 -17.65
N VAL A 164 44.96 -21.66 -17.26
CA VAL A 164 45.59 -21.94 -15.95
C VAL A 164 46.85 -21.12 -15.67
N PHE A 165 47.40 -20.45 -16.68
CA PHE A 165 48.57 -19.56 -16.56
C PHE A 165 48.21 -18.07 -16.41
N LYS A 166 46.93 -17.72 -16.28
CA LYS A 166 46.52 -16.35 -15.95
C LYS A 166 47.01 -16.00 -14.54
N SER A 167 47.62 -14.82 -14.43
CA SER A 167 48.20 -14.33 -13.17
C SER A 167 47.22 -13.43 -12.45
N GLU A 168 46.85 -13.80 -11.23
CA GLU A 168 46.07 -12.97 -10.32
C GLU A 168 46.73 -11.59 -10.12
N THR A 169 48.06 -11.57 -10.02
CA THR A 169 48.84 -10.33 -9.92
C THR A 169 48.67 -9.42 -11.14
N LYS A 170 48.48 -9.99 -12.34
CA LYS A 170 48.20 -9.21 -13.55
C LYS A 170 46.78 -8.64 -13.51
N ALA A 171 45.80 -9.45 -13.10
CA ALA A 171 44.42 -9.00 -12.93
C ALA A 171 44.32 -7.86 -11.92
N ALA A 172 44.93 -8.00 -10.74
CA ALA A 172 44.97 -6.96 -9.72
C ALA A 172 45.52 -5.62 -10.23
N ARG A 173 46.61 -5.65 -11.04
CA ARG A 173 47.15 -4.43 -11.66
C ARG A 173 46.23 -3.83 -12.73
N ALA A 174 45.58 -4.66 -13.53
CA ALA A 174 44.64 -4.21 -14.54
C ALA A 174 43.39 -3.59 -13.90
N CYS A 175 42.88 -4.21 -12.83
CA CYS A 175 41.75 -3.73 -12.05
C CYS A 175 42.03 -2.41 -11.33
N ALA A 176 43.26 -2.22 -10.83
CA ALA A 176 43.68 -0.95 -10.24
C ALA A 176 43.67 0.24 -11.23
N GLY A 177 43.56 -0.01 -12.54
CA GLY A 177 43.41 1.02 -13.57
C GLY A 177 41.99 1.61 -13.67
N TYR A 178 40.99 1.00 -13.02
CA TYR A 178 39.60 1.48 -13.02
C TYR A 178 39.25 2.12 -11.69
N ALA A 179 38.46 3.20 -11.74
CA ALA A 179 38.04 3.92 -10.53
C ALA A 179 37.02 3.16 -9.66
N SER A 180 36.33 2.17 -10.25
CA SER A 180 35.38 1.30 -9.52
C SER A 180 35.24 -0.07 -10.21
N PRO A 181 34.77 -1.10 -9.48
CA PRO A 181 34.42 -2.39 -10.07
C PRO A 181 33.34 -2.28 -11.16
N ASP A 182 32.36 -1.37 -11.00
CA ASP A 182 31.31 -1.13 -11.99
C ASP A 182 31.89 -0.67 -13.35
N LEU A 183 32.86 0.26 -13.31
CA LEU A 183 33.53 0.74 -14.52
C LEU A 183 34.41 -0.34 -15.16
N ALA A 184 35.06 -1.17 -14.34
CA ALA A 184 35.82 -2.32 -14.82
C ALA A 184 34.89 -3.33 -15.51
N GLN A 185 33.71 -3.60 -14.95
CA GLN A 185 32.71 -4.49 -15.54
C GLN A 185 32.16 -3.93 -16.85
N GLU A 186 31.85 -2.63 -16.92
CA GLU A 186 31.41 -2.00 -18.16
C GLU A 186 32.49 -2.13 -19.27
N ALA A 187 33.74 -1.84 -18.93
CA ALA A 187 34.87 -1.97 -19.86
C ALA A 187 35.12 -3.42 -20.28
N PHE A 188 34.96 -4.37 -19.36
CA PHE A 188 35.06 -5.81 -19.62
C PHE A 188 34.02 -6.26 -20.64
N LEU A 189 32.74 -5.91 -20.42
CA LEU A 189 31.66 -6.21 -21.36
C LEU A 189 31.88 -5.50 -22.71
N ALA A 190 32.39 -4.26 -22.70
CA ALA A 190 32.63 -3.49 -23.91
C ALA A 190 33.76 -4.08 -24.76
N ALA A 191 34.72 -4.75 -24.11
CA ALA A 191 35.82 -5.46 -24.74
C ALA A 191 35.42 -6.86 -25.28
N GLY A 192 34.19 -7.30 -25.06
CA GLY A 192 33.67 -8.62 -25.48
C GLY A 192 33.76 -9.69 -24.40
N GLY A 193 33.94 -9.32 -23.13
CA GLY A 193 33.64 -10.21 -22.01
C GLY A 193 32.14 -10.51 -21.95
N PRO A 194 31.74 -11.65 -21.37
CA PRO A 194 32.57 -12.64 -20.69
C PRO A 194 33.25 -13.71 -21.58
N GLU A 195 32.87 -13.81 -22.86
CA GLU A 195 33.47 -14.77 -23.78
C GLU A 195 34.95 -14.48 -24.03
N ARG A 196 35.33 -13.21 -24.12
CA ARG A 196 36.71 -12.76 -24.39
C ARG A 196 37.21 -11.76 -23.37
N ASP A 197 37.99 -12.26 -22.41
CA ASP A 197 38.71 -11.44 -21.44
C ASP A 197 40.03 -10.88 -22.01
N ARG A 198 39.92 -9.83 -22.83
CA ARG A 198 41.07 -9.16 -23.50
C ARG A 198 42.00 -8.47 -22.52
N TYR A 199 41.45 -7.93 -21.43
CA TYR A 199 42.19 -7.12 -20.47
C TYR A 199 42.66 -7.89 -19.23
N SER A 200 42.35 -9.18 -19.13
CA SER A 200 42.71 -10.00 -17.96
C SER A 200 42.05 -9.52 -16.67
N LEU A 201 40.77 -9.16 -16.74
CA LEU A 201 40.00 -8.59 -15.62
C LEU A 201 39.21 -9.63 -14.82
N ASP A 202 38.97 -10.80 -15.43
CA ASP A 202 38.18 -11.93 -14.89
C ASP A 202 39.04 -13.22 -15.00
N PRO A 203 40.04 -13.38 -14.11
CA PRO A 203 40.97 -14.52 -14.14
C PRO A 203 40.32 -15.84 -13.70
N ASP A 204 39.30 -15.78 -12.84
CA ASP A 204 38.51 -16.90 -12.34
C ASP A 204 37.40 -17.33 -13.32
N GLY A 205 37.05 -16.49 -14.28
CA GLY A 205 36.16 -16.86 -15.39
C GLY A 205 34.70 -16.94 -14.97
N ASP A 206 34.29 -16.25 -13.91
CA ASP A 206 32.90 -16.21 -13.46
C ASP A 206 32.06 -15.18 -14.24
N GLY A 207 32.71 -14.39 -15.10
CA GLY A 207 32.08 -13.34 -15.90
C GLY A 207 31.85 -12.03 -15.14
N TYR A 208 32.47 -11.87 -13.96
CA TYR A 208 32.45 -10.66 -13.14
C TYR A 208 33.88 -10.12 -12.96
N ALA A 209 34.18 -9.04 -13.65
CA ALA A 209 35.50 -8.42 -13.63
C ALA A 209 35.80 -7.74 -12.29
N CYS A 210 37.04 -7.84 -11.84
CA CYS A 210 37.59 -7.02 -10.76
C CYS A 210 36.77 -7.02 -9.46
N ALA A 211 36.28 -8.20 -9.06
CA ALA A 211 35.44 -8.41 -7.87
C ALA A 211 34.10 -7.65 -7.91
N TRP A 212 33.59 -7.36 -9.10
CA TRP A 212 32.25 -6.77 -9.26
C TRP A 212 31.16 -7.72 -8.75
N ASP A 213 30.21 -7.19 -7.97
CA ASP A 213 29.13 -7.95 -7.35
C ASP A 213 27.77 -7.63 -8.00
N PRO A 214 27.09 -8.60 -8.66
CA PRO A 214 25.77 -8.40 -9.25
C PRO A 214 24.62 -8.39 -8.23
N SER A 215 24.86 -8.79 -6.98
CA SER A 215 23.83 -9.02 -5.96
C SER A 215 22.97 -7.79 -5.65
N PRO A 216 23.53 -6.57 -5.50
CA PRO A 216 22.72 -5.37 -5.24
C PRO A 216 21.71 -5.10 -6.36
N TYR A 217 22.10 -5.33 -7.62
CA TYR A 217 21.24 -5.14 -8.78
C TYR A 217 20.14 -6.20 -8.88
N ARG A 218 20.45 -7.45 -8.48
CA ARG A 218 19.47 -8.56 -8.45
C ARG A 218 18.45 -8.43 -7.33
N ALA A 219 18.82 -7.83 -6.21
CA ALA A 219 17.94 -7.66 -5.05
C ALA A 219 16.67 -6.86 -5.41
N VAL A 220 16.77 -5.90 -6.32
CA VAL A 220 15.65 -5.03 -6.75
C VAL A 220 14.50 -5.83 -7.40
N ARG A 221 14.78 -7.01 -7.99
CA ARG A 221 13.76 -7.86 -8.62
C ARG A 221 12.93 -8.68 -7.62
N ARG A 222 13.32 -8.76 -6.34
CA ARG A 222 12.70 -9.66 -5.36
C ARG A 222 11.59 -9.00 -4.53
N ASN A 223 11.15 -7.79 -4.88
CA ASN A 223 9.97 -7.12 -4.34
C ASN A 223 8.77 -7.28 -5.29
#